data_AF-A0A428AGS5-F1
#
_entry.id   AF-A0A428AGS5-F1
#
_cell.length_a   1.000
_cell.length_b   1.000
_cell.length_c   1.000
_cell.angle_alpha   90.00
_cell.angle_beta   90.00
_cell.angle_gamma   90.00
#
_symmetry.space_group_name_H-M   'P 1'
#
loop_
_entity.id
_entity.type
_entity.pdbx_description
1 polymer ?
#
loop_
_entity_poly.entity_id
_entity_poly.type
_entity_poly.pdbx_seq_one_letter_code
_entity_poly.pdbx_strand_id
1 'polypeptide(L)'
;MSIIYAKIKMSDNILQACKIMRKHSTLPIGEIKTKIEKNEALLESDYLDLDQLIVMQEILASLIDLGAKINLYKGQAEVDMGFLNNTIETYKNIAIDREKLDELMFDSER
;
A
#
# COMPACT_ATOMS: atom_id res chain seq x y z
N MET A 1 7.95 -14.08 12.43
CA MET A 1 7.72 -12.86 11.64
C MET A 1 6.49 -13.06 10.80
N SER A 2 5.46 -12.26 11.04
CA SER A 2 4.23 -12.31 10.26
C SER A 2 4.35 -11.29 9.15
N ILE A 3 5.01 -11.66 8.05
CA ILE A 3 5.15 -10.78 6.89
C ILE A 3 3.90 -10.85 6.02
N ILE A 4 3.45 -9.70 5.55
CA ILE A 4 2.44 -9.59 4.50
C ILE A 4 3.10 -9.08 3.23
N TYR A 5 2.77 -9.68 2.10
CA TYR A 5 3.25 -9.24 0.81
C TYR A 5 2.10 -9.12 -0.19
N ALA A 6 2.18 -8.13 -1.07
CA ALA A 6 1.24 -7.95 -2.16
C ALA A 6 1.92 -8.23 -3.50
N LYS A 7 1.22 -9.01 -4.30
CA LYS A 7 1.51 -9.23 -5.70
C LYS A 7 0.60 -8.34 -6.52
N ILE A 8 1.20 -7.54 -7.39
CA ILE A 8 0.47 -6.65 -8.28
C ILE A 8 0.61 -7.18 -9.70
N LYS A 9 -0.53 -7.36 -10.35
CA LYS A 9 -0.64 -7.85 -11.71
C LYS A 9 -1.27 -6.77 -12.57
N MET A 10 -0.48 -6.27 -13.51
CA MET A 10 -0.87 -5.17 -14.38
C MET A 10 -0.23 -5.36 -15.75
N SER A 11 -0.97 -5.04 -16.81
CA SER A 11 -0.51 -5.25 -18.19
C SER A 11 -0.51 -3.95 -19.02
N ASP A 12 -1.43 -3.02 -18.73
CA ASP A 12 -1.64 -1.81 -19.55
C ASP A 12 -0.95 -0.57 -18.94
N ASN A 13 -1.18 -0.30 -17.65
CA ASN A 13 -0.68 0.91 -16.96
C ASN A 13 0.56 0.68 -16.08
N ILE A 14 1.40 -0.29 -16.44
CA ILE A 14 2.60 -0.66 -15.65
C ILE A 14 3.50 0.56 -15.37
N LEU A 15 3.62 1.48 -16.33
CA LEU A 15 4.47 2.68 -16.18
C LEU A 15 3.95 3.65 -15.11
N GLN A 16 2.62 3.77 -14.97
CA GLN A 16 1.95 4.60 -13.96
C GLN A 16 2.12 3.98 -12.58
N ALA A 17 1.81 2.68 -12.45
CA ALA A 17 2.06 1.91 -11.23
C ALA A 17 3.50 2.07 -10.76
N CYS A 18 4.43 2.05 -11.71
CA CYS A 18 5.84 2.20 -11.46
C CYS A 18 6.24 3.60 -10.99
N LYS A 19 5.58 4.67 -11.47
CA LYS A 19 5.77 6.03 -10.96
C LYS A 19 5.26 6.17 -9.53
N ILE A 20 4.12 5.56 -9.19
CA ILE A 20 3.58 5.57 -7.82
C ILE A 20 4.53 4.83 -6.89
N MET A 21 4.91 3.60 -7.24
CA MET A 21 5.93 2.83 -6.54
C MET A 21 7.22 3.64 -6.33
N ARG A 22 7.70 4.33 -7.37
CA ARG A 22 8.91 5.16 -7.29
C ARG A 22 8.78 6.37 -6.35
N LYS A 23 7.57 6.87 -6.09
CA LYS A 23 7.34 7.91 -5.09
C LYS A 23 7.47 7.36 -3.67
N HIS A 24 7.07 6.11 -3.45
CA HIS A 24 7.07 5.46 -2.14
C HIS A 24 8.27 4.54 -1.89
N SER A 25 9.07 4.25 -2.92
CA SER A 25 10.24 3.38 -2.85
C SER A 25 11.33 3.89 -3.79
N THR A 26 12.58 3.80 -3.37
CA THR A 26 13.77 4.19 -4.14
C THR A 26 14.12 3.21 -5.27
N LEU A 27 13.22 2.27 -5.57
CA LEU A 27 13.42 1.23 -6.57
C LEU A 27 13.34 1.81 -8.00
N PRO A 28 14.21 1.36 -8.92
CA PRO A 28 14.17 1.82 -10.30
C PRO A 28 12.97 1.24 -11.05
N ILE A 29 12.51 1.99 -12.05
CA ILE A 29 11.29 1.64 -12.80
C ILE A 29 11.39 0.27 -13.47
N GLY A 30 12.59 -0.10 -13.91
CA GLY A 30 12.87 -1.40 -14.53
C GLY A 30 12.69 -2.58 -13.57
N GLU A 31 13.04 -2.42 -12.29
CA GLU A 31 12.88 -3.49 -11.30
C GLU A 31 11.41 -3.72 -10.95
N ILE A 32 10.66 -2.65 -10.72
CA ILE A 32 9.21 -2.72 -10.47
C ILE A 32 8.51 -3.37 -11.67
N LYS A 33 8.84 -2.95 -12.90
CA LYS A 33 8.29 -3.55 -14.12
C LYS A 33 8.60 -5.05 -14.18
N THR A 34 9.86 -5.42 -13.95
CA THR A 34 10.29 -6.82 -13.93
C THR A 34 9.53 -7.64 -12.88
N LYS A 35 9.28 -7.09 -11.69
CA LYS A 35 8.50 -7.74 -10.64
C LYS A 35 7.03 -7.94 -11.02
N ILE A 36 6.39 -6.97 -11.67
CA ILE A 36 5.02 -7.11 -12.18
C ILE A 36 4.97 -8.22 -13.25
N GLU A 37 5.91 -8.19 -14.21
CA GLU A 37 6.00 -9.18 -15.27
C GLU A 37 6.28 -10.60 -14.72
N LYS A 38 7.13 -10.71 -13.70
CA LYS A 38 7.43 -11.98 -13.01
C LYS A 38 6.35 -12.44 -12.04
N ASN A 39 5.28 -11.65 -11.81
CA ASN A 39 4.28 -11.93 -10.77
C ASN A 39 4.91 -12.08 -9.38
N GLU A 40 5.96 -11.30 -9.13
CA GLU A 40 6.71 -11.30 -7.89
C GLU A 40 6.06 -10.37 -6.85
N ALA A 41 6.40 -10.57 -5.57
CA ALA A 41 5.96 -9.68 -4.50
C ALA A 41 6.62 -8.31 -4.69
N LEU A 42 5.78 -7.28 -4.77
CA LEU A 42 6.23 -5.91 -5.04
C LEU A 42 6.26 -5.05 -3.79
N LEU A 43 5.36 -5.34 -2.88
CA LEU A 43 5.33 -4.78 -1.54
C LEU A 43 5.44 -5.93 -0.55
N GLU A 44 6.33 -5.77 0.41
CA GLU A 44 6.46 -6.60 1.59
C GLU A 44 6.48 -5.67 2.80
N SER A 45 5.72 -6.03 3.82
CA SER A 45 5.56 -5.21 5.02
C SER A 45 5.35 -6.12 6.22
N ASP A 46 5.76 -5.66 7.39
CA ASP A 46 5.50 -6.42 8.60
C ASP A 46 4.05 -6.21 9.05
N TYR A 47 3.33 -7.31 9.31
CA TYR A 47 1.95 -7.24 9.79
C TYR A 47 1.85 -6.59 11.18
N LEU A 48 2.95 -6.56 11.93
CA LEU A 48 3.00 -5.90 13.24
C LEU A 48 3.21 -4.37 13.12
N ASP A 49 3.65 -3.89 11.95
CA ASP A 49 3.90 -2.47 11.68
C ASP A 49 2.70 -1.81 11.00
N LEU A 50 1.90 -1.14 11.81
CA LEU A 50 0.69 -0.41 11.40
C LEU A 50 0.99 0.67 10.34
N ASP A 51 2.09 1.39 10.53
CA ASP A 51 2.55 2.45 9.63
C ASP A 51 2.87 1.88 8.23
N GLN A 52 3.58 0.74 8.18
CA GLN A 52 3.83 0.04 6.92
C GLN A 52 2.56 -0.50 6.28
N LEU A 53 1.61 -1.02 7.07
CA LEU A 53 0.33 -1.48 6.55
C LEU A 53 -0.48 -0.33 5.92
N ILE A 54 -0.49 0.86 6.53
CA ILE A 54 -1.15 2.05 5.98
C ILE A 54 -0.52 2.44 4.65
N VAL A 55 0.80 2.62 4.63
CA VAL A 55 1.54 2.99 3.40
C VAL A 55 1.31 1.94 2.31
N MET A 56 1.33 0.65 2.66
CA MET A 56 1.01 -0.43 1.75
C MET A 56 -0.42 -0.27 1.20
N GLN A 57 -1.42 -0.05 2.05
CA GLN A 57 -2.80 0.09 1.61
C GLN A 57 -3.03 1.31 0.70
N GLU A 58 -2.46 2.47 1.00
CA GLU A 58 -2.55 3.66 0.12
C GLU A 58 -1.97 3.40 -1.27
N ILE A 59 -0.83 2.73 -1.29
CA ILE A 59 -0.17 2.33 -2.52
C ILE A 59 -1.04 1.34 -3.31
N LEU A 60 -1.57 0.31 -2.64
CA LEU A 60 -2.43 -0.69 -3.26
C LEU A 60 -3.73 -0.05 -3.77
N ALA A 61 -4.34 0.88 -3.04
CA ALA A 61 -5.52 1.61 -3.47
C ALA A 61 -5.24 2.43 -4.73
N SER A 62 -4.10 3.13 -4.77
CA SER A 62 -3.69 3.90 -5.96
C SER A 62 -3.42 3.01 -7.17
N LEU A 63 -2.88 1.81 -6.95
CA LEU A 63 -2.66 0.83 -8.00
C LEU A 63 -3.99 0.24 -8.52
N ILE A 64 -4.95 -0.04 -7.64
CA ILE A 64 -6.30 -0.52 -8.01
C ILE A 64 -7.03 0.54 -8.82
N ASP A 65 -6.94 1.82 -8.45
CA ASP A 65 -7.53 2.94 -9.19
C ASP A 65 -7.04 3.01 -10.65
N LEU A 66 -5.76 2.68 -10.86
CA LEU A 66 -5.17 2.57 -12.20
C LEU A 66 -5.59 1.30 -12.97
N GLY A 67 -6.39 0.41 -12.36
CA GLY A 67 -6.82 -0.86 -12.92
C GLY A 67 -5.86 -2.03 -12.66
N ALA A 68 -4.95 -1.93 -11.68
CA ALA A 68 -4.09 -3.03 -11.31
C ALA A 68 -4.86 -4.07 -10.48
N LYS A 69 -4.58 -5.34 -10.71
CA LYS A 69 -5.12 -6.42 -9.90
C LYS A 69 -4.14 -6.76 -8.79
N ILE A 70 -4.61 -6.75 -7.56
CA ILE A 70 -3.77 -6.94 -6.37
C ILE A 70 -4.19 -8.21 -5.66
N ASN A 71 -3.21 -9.06 -5.35
CA ASN A 71 -3.37 -10.25 -4.53
C ASN A 71 -2.48 -10.12 -3.29
N LEU A 72 -3.09 -10.16 -2.11
CA LEU A 72 -2.39 -10.07 -0.83
C LEU A 72 -2.16 -11.47 -0.25
N TYR A 73 -1.03 -11.64 0.42
CA TYR A 73 -0.67 -12.90 1.06
C TYR A 73 -0.02 -12.60 2.41
N LYS A 74 -0.57 -13.18 3.47
CA LYS A 74 -0.03 -13.14 4.83
C LYS A 74 0.71 -14.44 5.11
N GLY A 75 2.03 -14.43 4.97
CA GLY A 75 2.86 -15.63 5.06
C GLY A 75 2.46 -16.69 4.02
N GLN A 76 1.72 -17.71 4.45
CA GLN A 76 1.19 -18.78 3.57
C GLN A 76 -0.32 -18.66 3.31
N ALA A 77 -1.02 -17.74 3.97
CA ALA A 77 -2.44 -17.53 3.78
C ALA A 77 -2.68 -16.44 2.72
N GLU A 78 -3.46 -16.75 1.68
CA GLU A 78 -3.99 -15.72 0.79
C GLU A 78 -5.04 -14.89 1.55
N VAL A 79 -4.90 -13.56 1.49
CA VAL A 79 -5.83 -12.63 2.13
C VAL A 79 -6.29 -11.62 1.09
N ASP A 80 -7.45 -11.02 1.32
CA ASP A 80 -7.99 -10.01 0.42
C ASP A 80 -7.72 -8.59 0.93
N MET A 81 -7.88 -7.60 0.06
CA MET A 81 -7.77 -6.18 0.40
C MET A 81 -8.78 -5.82 1.50
N GLY A 82 -9.95 -6.48 1.53
CA GLY A 82 -10.92 -6.33 2.63
C GLY A 82 -10.36 -6.74 4.00
N PHE A 83 -9.49 -7.74 4.07
CA PHE A 83 -8.85 -8.16 5.32
C PHE A 83 -7.81 -7.12 5.78
N LEU A 84 -7.00 -6.63 4.84
CA LEU A 84 -6.05 -5.56 5.11
C LEU A 84 -6.77 -4.28 5.56
N ASN A 85 -7.83 -3.88 4.87
CA ASN A 85 -8.62 -2.71 5.20
C ASN A 85 -9.27 -2.82 6.58
N ASN A 86 -9.88 -3.96 6.92
CA ASN A 86 -10.48 -4.16 8.24
C ASN A 86 -9.44 -4.13 9.38
N THR A 87 -8.26 -4.71 9.11
CA THR A 87 -7.13 -4.66 10.05
C THR A 87 -6.68 -3.22 10.27
N ILE A 88 -6.35 -2.51 9.19
CA ILE A 88 -5.93 -1.11 9.24
C ILE A 88 -7.02 -0.26 9.85
N GLU A 89 -8.29 -0.41 9.51
CA GLU A 89 -9.38 0.37 10.07
C GLU A 89 -9.52 0.17 11.58
N THR A 90 -9.38 -1.07 12.07
CA THR A 90 -9.35 -1.36 13.52
C THR A 90 -8.21 -0.61 14.21
N TYR A 91 -7.04 -0.63 13.58
CA TYR A 91 -5.83 0.03 14.06
C TYR A 91 -5.87 1.57 13.90
N LYS A 92 -6.48 2.07 12.83
CA LYS A 92 -6.60 3.48 12.45
C LYS A 92 -7.69 4.16 13.29
N ASN A 93 -8.76 3.46 13.67
CA ASN A 93 -9.71 3.95 14.68
C ASN A 93 -9.03 4.24 16.03
N ILE A 94 -7.92 3.57 16.34
CA ILE A 94 -7.11 3.85 17.53
C ILE A 94 -6.18 5.06 17.29
N ALA A 95 -5.72 5.27 16.05
CA ALA A 95 -4.77 6.34 15.69
C ALA A 95 -5.42 7.67 15.24
N ILE A 96 -6.65 7.65 14.71
CA ILE A 96 -7.43 8.84 14.25
C ILE A 96 -7.75 9.80 15.40
N ASP A 97 -7.63 9.36 16.65
CA ASP A 97 -7.66 10.26 17.80
C ASP A 97 -6.50 11.29 17.78
N ARG A 98 -5.43 11.08 16.98
CA ARG A 98 -4.30 12.02 16.84
C ARG A 98 -4.28 12.89 15.58
N GLU A 99 -4.82 12.46 14.44
CA GLU A 99 -4.76 13.22 13.16
C GLU A 99 -6.07 13.96 12.83
N LYS A 100 -6.82 14.39 13.85
CA LYS A 100 -7.82 15.47 13.68
C LYS A 100 -7.35 16.79 14.28
N LEU A 101 -6.16 16.82 14.89
CA LEU A 101 -5.63 17.98 15.60
C LEU A 101 -4.68 18.85 14.77
N ASP A 102 -4.09 18.33 13.68
CA ASP A 102 -3.09 19.09 12.90
C ASP A 102 -3.68 19.83 11.68
N GLU A 103 -4.87 19.45 11.17
CA GLU A 103 -5.49 20.14 10.01
C GLU A 103 -6.38 21.36 10.39
N LEU A 104 -6.37 21.80 11.66
CA LEU A 104 -7.19 22.93 12.12
C LEU A 104 -6.42 24.09 12.80
N MET A 105 -5.11 24.24 12.55
CA MET A 105 -4.33 25.38 13.07
C MET A 105 -3.53 26.16 12.01
N PHE A 106 -3.91 26.09 10.74
CA PHE A 106 -3.24 26.91 9.72
C PHE A 106 -4.19 27.47 8.67
N ASP A 107 -5.28 28.12 9.08
CA ASP A 107 -5.74 29.34 8.39
C ASP A 107 -6.79 30.09 9.20
N SER A 108 -6.39 31.20 9.84
CA SER A 108 -7.14 32.46 9.92
C SER A 108 -6.78 33.25 11.18
N GLU A 109 -5.61 33.90 11.21
CA GLU A 109 -5.56 35.28 11.71
C GLU A 109 -4.76 36.12 10.71
N ARG A 110 -5.41 37.21 10.30
CA ARG A 110 -5.03 38.14 9.23
C ARG A 110 -3.87 39.03 9.62
#